data_AF-A0A1I6BT00-F1
#
_entry.id   AF-A0A1I6BT00-F1
#
_cell.length_a   1.000
_cell.length_b   1.000
_cell.length_c   1.000
_cell.angle_alpha   90.00
_cell.angle_beta   90.00
_cell.angle_gamma   90.00
#
_symmetry.space_group_name_H-M   'P 1'
#
loop_
_entity.id
_entity.type
_entity.pdbx_description
1 polymer ?
#
loop_
_entity_poly.entity_id
_entity_poly.type
_entity_poly.pdbx_seq_one_letter_code
_entity_poly.pdbx_strand_id
1 'polypeptide(L)'
;MNKHSLLSRLVLLFVLSALFSNCSRAKQEDPKPTDYVVHVQITGSKMAGVGGSAVVLSTRDYAGTKGAPVEDRPILRIISATETTINERFALGKFAAGDRIRARVEMSGYGPEPVLRADILVNGVVKKSCFVKGGGVFSECEVLTDTL
;
A
#
# COMPACT_ATOMS: atom_id res chain seq x y z
N MET A 1 59.60 27.68 36.90
CA MET A 1 58.53 27.11 36.03
C MET A 1 58.18 25.71 36.52
N ASN A 2 56.98 25.54 37.10
CA ASN A 2 56.54 24.29 37.74
C ASN A 2 56.23 23.20 36.71
N LYS A 3 57.06 22.15 36.67
CA LYS A 3 56.96 21.02 35.73
C LYS A 3 55.66 20.20 35.86
N HIS A 4 54.96 20.27 37.01
CA HIS A 4 53.71 19.55 37.24
C HIS A 4 52.49 20.12 36.50
N SER A 5 52.51 21.41 36.10
CA SER A 5 51.39 22.03 35.38
C SER A 5 51.32 21.63 33.90
N LEU A 6 52.44 21.17 33.32
CA LEU A 6 52.54 20.81 31.89
C LEU A 6 52.00 19.40 31.63
N LEU A 7 52.33 18.46 32.51
CA LEU A 7 51.85 17.08 32.44
C LEU A 7 50.33 16.99 32.60
N SER A 8 49.74 17.76 33.51
CA SER A 8 48.28 17.76 33.70
C SER A 8 47.50 18.30 32.51
N ARG A 9 48.07 19.24 31.74
CA ARG A 9 47.43 19.80 30.54
C ARG A 9 47.51 18.85 29.34
N LEU A 10 48.61 18.10 29.20
CA LEU A 10 48.76 17.09 28.15
C LEU A 10 47.81 15.91 28.32
N VAL A 11 47.61 15.42 29.55
CA VAL A 11 46.67 14.31 29.81
C VAL A 11 45.24 14.72 29.46
N LEU A 12 44.84 15.95 29.80
CA LEU A 12 43.50 16.46 29.48
C LEU A 12 43.25 16.56 27.96
N LEU A 13 44.27 16.99 27.20
CA LEU A 13 44.21 17.09 25.74
C LEU A 13 44.09 15.71 25.06
N PHE A 14 44.81 14.70 25.57
CA PHE A 14 44.71 13.33 25.05
C PHE A 14 43.34 12.69 25.31
N VAL A 15 42.76 12.92 26.50
CA VAL A 15 41.42 12.41 26.84
C VAL A 15 40.33 13.08 25.98
N LEU A 16 40.42 14.39 25.71
CA LEU A 16 39.47 15.04 24.80
C LEU A 16 39.58 14.52 23.37
N SER A 17 40.79 14.27 22.83
CA SER A 17 40.93 13.73 21.47
C SER A 17 40.36 12.32 21.30
N ALA A 18 40.38 11.50 22.36
CA ALA A 18 39.76 10.17 22.34
C ALA A 18 38.22 10.23 22.33
N LEU A 19 37.62 11.29 22.90
CA LEU A 19 36.17 11.51 22.88
C LEU A 19 35.67 11.98 21.51
N PHE A 20 36.46 12.75 20.74
CA PHE A 20 36.08 13.23 19.42
C PHE A 20 36.38 12.26 18.26
N SER A 21 37.30 11.31 18.44
CA SER A 21 37.57 10.28 17.40
C SER A 21 36.55 9.14 17.36
N ASN A 22 35.69 9.02 18.38
CA ASN A 22 34.63 8.00 18.44
C ASN A 22 33.22 8.54 18.17
N CYS A 23 33.09 9.71 17.52
CA CYS A 23 31.91 10.01 16.71
C CYS A 23 31.91 9.08 15.49
N SER A 24 31.68 7.80 15.79
CA SER A 24 31.32 6.77 14.85
C SER A 24 30.37 7.36 13.85
N ARG A 25 30.86 7.45 12.63
CA ARG A 25 30.09 7.42 11.39
C ARG A 25 28.89 6.51 11.65
N ALA A 26 27.75 7.10 12.01
CA ALA A 26 26.51 6.35 12.13
C ALA A 26 26.37 5.71 10.75
N LYS A 27 26.43 4.38 10.70
CA LYS A 27 26.07 3.65 9.49
C LYS A 27 24.75 4.27 9.07
N GLN A 28 24.76 4.91 7.91
CA GLN A 28 23.55 5.42 7.29
C GLN A 28 22.67 4.18 7.15
N GLU A 29 21.72 4.04 8.08
CA GLU A 29 20.77 2.95 8.10
C GLU A 29 19.98 3.17 6.83
N ASP A 30 20.16 2.28 5.84
CA ASP A 30 19.41 2.35 4.60
C ASP A 30 17.94 2.52 5.00
N PRO A 31 17.24 3.53 4.44
CA PRO A 31 15.86 3.78 4.82
C PRO A 31 15.10 2.48 4.65
N LYS A 32 14.46 2.01 5.74
CA LYS A 32 13.67 0.79 5.71
C LYS A 32 12.73 0.86 4.50
N PRO A 33 12.58 -0.24 3.73
CA PRO A 33 11.65 -0.28 2.62
C PRO A 33 10.29 0.26 3.09
N THR A 34 9.74 1.21 2.34
CA THR A 34 8.43 1.79 2.69
C THR A 34 7.37 0.74 2.40
N ASP A 35 6.84 0.13 3.46
CA ASP A 35 5.71 -0.79 3.37
C ASP A 35 4.40 -0.01 3.34
N TYR A 36 3.62 -0.20 2.28
CA TYR A 36 2.28 0.35 2.11
C TYR A 36 1.23 -0.65 2.57
N VAL A 37 0.35 -0.24 3.49
CA VAL A 37 -0.78 -1.07 3.92
C VAL A 37 -1.94 -0.87 2.97
N VAL A 38 -2.30 -1.91 2.22
CA VAL A 38 -3.32 -1.83 1.16
C VAL A 38 -4.60 -2.54 1.55
N HIS A 39 -5.73 -1.88 1.29
CA HIS A 39 -7.06 -2.45 1.35
C HIS A 39 -7.80 -2.18 0.03
N VAL A 40 -8.75 -3.05 -0.30
CA VAL A 40 -9.76 -2.75 -1.32
C VAL A 40 -11.13 -2.75 -0.68
N GLN A 41 -11.89 -1.67 -0.87
CA GLN A 41 -13.26 -1.56 -0.40
C GLN A 41 -14.21 -1.71 -1.58
N ILE A 42 -15.15 -2.65 -1.48
CA ILE A 42 -16.21 -2.85 -2.46
C ILE A 42 -17.50 -2.30 -1.86
N THR A 43 -18.11 -1.34 -2.55
CA THR A 43 -19.39 -0.76 -2.15
C THR A 43 -20.40 -0.88 -3.26
N GLY A 44 -21.66 -1.09 -2.88
CA GLY A 44 -22.76 -1.13 -3.83
C GLY A 44 -24.04 -0.59 -3.24
N SER A 45 -24.85 0.02 -4.09
CA SER A 45 -26.13 0.63 -3.70
C SER A 45 -27.17 0.39 -4.78
N LYS A 46 -28.43 0.22 -4.38
CA LYS A 46 -29.56 -0.03 -5.28
C LYS A 46 -29.35 -1.27 -6.16
N MET A 47 -28.73 -2.30 -5.61
CA MET A 47 -28.37 -3.54 -6.31
C MET A 47 -29.51 -4.57 -6.38
N ALA A 48 -30.70 -4.25 -5.85
CA ALA A 48 -31.85 -5.15 -5.88
C ALA A 48 -32.21 -5.56 -7.32
N GLY A 49 -32.23 -6.86 -7.59
CA GLY A 49 -32.47 -7.41 -8.93
C GLY A 49 -31.27 -7.31 -9.88
N VAL A 50 -30.12 -6.81 -9.42
CA VAL A 50 -28.89 -6.62 -10.19
C VAL A 50 -27.77 -7.45 -9.57
N GLY A 51 -27.33 -8.49 -10.28
CA GLY A 51 -26.17 -9.27 -9.86
C GLY A 51 -24.85 -8.54 -10.17
N GLY A 52 -23.74 -9.12 -9.74
CA GLY A 52 -22.44 -8.61 -10.14
C GLY A 52 -21.27 -9.42 -9.62
N SER A 53 -20.07 -8.92 -9.87
CA SER A 53 -18.85 -9.44 -9.27
C SER A 53 -17.83 -8.33 -9.01
N ALA A 54 -16.96 -8.58 -8.04
CA ALA A 54 -15.74 -7.82 -7.84
C ALA A 54 -14.55 -8.78 -7.82
N VAL A 55 -13.51 -8.44 -8.57
CA VAL A 55 -12.25 -9.18 -8.61
C VAL A 55 -11.14 -8.25 -8.20
N VAL A 56 -10.33 -8.69 -7.22
CA VAL A 56 -9.13 -7.98 -6.81
C VAL A 56 -7.92 -8.85 -7.15
N LEU A 57 -6.99 -8.25 -7.89
CA LEU A 57 -5.73 -8.85 -8.30
C LEU A 57 -4.59 -8.00 -7.74
N SER A 58 -3.55 -8.65 -7.23
CA SER A 58 -2.33 -7.98 -6.79
C SER A 58 -1.10 -8.71 -7.30
N THR A 59 -0.06 -7.93 -7.59
CA THR A 59 1.24 -8.43 -8.02
C THR A 59 2.32 -7.77 -7.16
N ARG A 60 3.13 -8.59 -6.50
CA ARG A 60 4.27 -8.17 -5.67
C ARG A 60 5.57 -8.24 -6.46
N ASP A 61 6.55 -7.44 -6.04
CA ASP A 61 7.85 -7.26 -6.69
C ASP A 61 7.72 -6.81 -8.15
N TYR A 62 6.67 -6.03 -8.45
CA TYR A 62 6.32 -5.67 -9.82
C TYR A 62 7.35 -4.72 -10.47
N ALA A 63 7.95 -3.80 -9.70
CA ALA A 63 8.96 -2.85 -10.22
C ALA A 63 10.41 -3.09 -9.74
N GLY A 64 10.67 -4.02 -8.81
CA GLY A 64 12.06 -4.28 -8.43
C GLY A 64 12.31 -5.11 -7.18
N THR A 65 12.69 -6.37 -7.37
CA THR A 65 14.00 -6.91 -6.93
C THR A 65 14.26 -8.27 -7.59
N LYS A 66 15.10 -8.29 -8.65
CA LYS A 66 15.75 -9.48 -9.28
C LYS A 66 14.93 -10.74 -9.65
N GLY A 67 13.62 -10.79 -9.40
CA GLY A 67 12.74 -11.92 -9.68
C GLY A 67 11.60 -11.58 -10.65
N ALA A 68 10.90 -12.62 -11.11
CA ALA A 68 9.64 -12.44 -11.82
C ALA A 68 8.55 -11.95 -10.83
N PRO A 69 7.64 -11.05 -11.24
CA PRO A 69 6.56 -10.60 -10.38
C PRO A 69 5.74 -11.79 -9.83
N VAL A 70 5.38 -11.73 -8.56
CA VAL A 70 4.58 -12.77 -7.91
C VAL A 70 3.11 -12.34 -7.93
N GLU A 71 2.28 -13.10 -8.65
CA GLU A 71 0.83 -12.90 -8.64
C GLU A 71 0.21 -13.56 -7.40
N ASP A 72 -0.49 -12.76 -6.62
CA ASP A 72 -1.28 -13.27 -5.51
C ASP A 72 -2.54 -13.98 -6.03
N ARG A 73 -3.12 -14.86 -5.19
CA ARG A 73 -4.40 -15.48 -5.51
C ARG A 73 -5.48 -14.40 -5.66
N PRO A 74 -6.29 -14.42 -6.73
CA PRO A 74 -7.39 -13.47 -6.90
C PRO A 74 -8.37 -13.55 -5.73
N ILE A 75 -8.83 -12.40 -5.26
CA ILE A 75 -9.98 -12.32 -4.35
C ILE A 75 -11.21 -12.05 -5.20
N LEU A 76 -12.19 -12.96 -5.12
CA LEU A 76 -13.44 -12.89 -5.86
C LEU A 76 -14.61 -12.70 -4.90
N ARG A 77 -15.45 -11.70 -5.18
CA ARG A 77 -16.74 -11.52 -4.54
C ARG A 77 -17.85 -11.58 -5.59
N ILE A 78 -18.70 -12.60 -5.52
CA ILE A 78 -19.89 -12.76 -6.35
C ILE A 78 -21.07 -12.13 -5.64
N ILE A 79 -21.69 -11.12 -6.25
CA ILE A 79 -22.81 -10.36 -5.69
C ILE A 79 -24.12 -10.93 -6.22
N SER A 80 -24.97 -11.38 -5.30
CA SER A 80 -26.30 -11.89 -5.62
C SER A 80 -27.26 -10.75 -5.97
N ALA A 81 -28.18 -11.00 -6.91
CA ALA A 81 -29.27 -10.08 -7.23
C ALA A 81 -30.24 -9.83 -6.06
N THR A 82 -30.15 -10.60 -4.97
CA THR A 82 -30.93 -10.36 -3.74
C THR A 82 -30.29 -9.32 -2.83
N GLU A 83 -29.03 -8.97 -3.05
CA GLU A 83 -28.32 -7.97 -2.25
C GLU A 83 -28.72 -6.57 -2.70
N THR A 84 -29.08 -5.70 -1.76
CA THR A 84 -29.52 -4.34 -2.07
C THR A 84 -28.42 -3.31 -1.84
N THR A 85 -27.53 -3.59 -0.87
CA THR A 85 -26.37 -2.77 -0.48
C THR A 85 -25.19 -3.67 -0.18
N ILE A 86 -23.99 -3.23 -0.55
CA ILE A 86 -22.72 -3.96 -0.33
C ILE A 86 -21.75 -2.99 0.33
N ASN A 87 -21.03 -3.45 1.35
CA ASN A 87 -19.94 -2.70 1.97
C ASN A 87 -18.94 -3.69 2.57
N GLU A 88 -17.97 -4.10 1.77
CA GLU A 88 -16.96 -5.07 2.15
C GLU A 88 -15.57 -4.48 2.00
N ARG A 89 -14.67 -4.86 2.91
CA ARG A 89 -13.28 -4.39 2.90
C ARG A 89 -12.34 -5.58 2.98
N PHE A 90 -11.50 -5.71 1.97
CA PHE A 90 -10.48 -6.74 1.85
C PHE A 90 -9.12 -6.18 2.24
N ALA A 91 -8.46 -6.77 3.23
CA ALA A 91 -7.08 -6.44 3.56
C ALA A 91 -6.15 -7.25 2.64
N LEU A 92 -5.33 -6.56 1.84
CA LEU A 92 -4.34 -7.20 0.97
C LEU A 92 -2.98 -7.37 1.67
N GLY A 93 -2.78 -6.65 2.78
CA GLY A 93 -1.56 -6.69 3.57
C GLY A 93 -0.59 -5.57 3.20
N LYS A 94 0.71 -5.84 3.34
CA LYS A 94 1.78 -4.91 3.06
C LYS A 94 2.35 -5.12 1.66
N PHE A 95 2.63 -4.00 1.00
CA PHE A 95 3.17 -3.90 -0.35
C PHE A 95 4.42 -3.03 -0.36
N ALA A 96 5.42 -3.40 -1.14
CA ALA A 96 6.61 -2.59 -1.37
C ALA A 96 6.32 -1.50 -2.43
N ALA A 97 7.26 -0.58 -2.63
CA ALA A 97 7.18 0.40 -3.71
C ALA A 97 7.24 -0.28 -5.09
N GLY A 98 6.37 0.16 -5.99
CA GLY A 98 6.27 -0.36 -7.35
C GLY A 98 5.48 -1.67 -7.48
N ASP A 99 4.88 -2.18 -6.40
CA ASP A 99 3.88 -3.24 -6.47
C ASP A 99 2.59 -2.75 -7.13
N ARG A 100 1.82 -3.67 -7.70
CA ARG A 100 0.60 -3.37 -8.47
C ARG A 100 -0.64 -3.95 -7.83
N ILE A 101 -1.69 -3.14 -7.74
CA ILE A 101 -3.02 -3.56 -7.27
C ILE A 101 -4.05 -3.16 -8.31
N ARG A 102 -4.89 -4.11 -8.70
CA ARG A 102 -5.97 -3.92 -9.67
C ARG A 102 -7.28 -4.42 -9.10
N ALA A 103 -8.32 -3.61 -9.22
CA ALA A 103 -9.66 -3.99 -8.87
C ALA A 103 -10.56 -3.84 -10.09
N ARG A 104 -11.44 -4.82 -10.30
CA ARG A 104 -12.48 -4.80 -11.33
C ARG A 104 -13.83 -5.05 -10.67
N VAL A 105 -14.82 -4.28 -11.06
CA VAL A 105 -16.23 -4.49 -10.71
C VAL A 105 -17.06 -4.65 -11.96
N GLU A 106 -18.05 -5.53 -11.90
CA GLU A 106 -18.90 -5.93 -13.01
C GLU A 106 -20.33 -6.10 -12.52
N MET A 107 -21.30 -5.63 -13.30
CA MET A 107 -22.72 -5.80 -13.01
C MET A 107 -23.37 -6.70 -14.06
N SER A 108 -24.09 -7.72 -13.58
CA SER A 108 -24.90 -8.61 -14.39
C SER A 108 -26.37 -8.23 -14.24
N GLY A 109 -26.78 -7.17 -14.94
CA GLY A 109 -28.17 -6.72 -14.98
C GLY A 109 -28.33 -5.21 -15.10
N TYR A 110 -29.59 -4.78 -15.18
CA TYR A 110 -30.00 -3.39 -15.22
C TYR A 110 -31.05 -3.15 -14.14
N GLY A 111 -31.04 -1.96 -13.56
CA GLY A 111 -31.97 -1.58 -12.50
C GLY A 111 -32.10 -0.06 -12.40
N PRO A 112 -32.95 0.43 -11.48
CA PRO A 112 -33.09 1.86 -11.23
C PRO A 112 -31.85 2.39 -10.50
N GLU A 113 -30.88 2.84 -11.29
CA GLU A 113 -29.63 3.46 -10.84
C GLU A 113 -28.74 2.60 -9.92
N PRO A 114 -28.50 1.30 -10.23
CA PRO A 114 -27.55 0.50 -9.47
C PRO A 114 -26.15 1.13 -9.57
N VAL A 115 -25.39 1.03 -8.49
CA VAL A 115 -23.98 1.45 -8.45
C VAL A 115 -23.19 0.35 -7.79
N LEU A 116 -22.11 -0.07 -8.43
CA LEU A 116 -21.10 -0.96 -7.85
C LEU A 116 -19.73 -0.31 -8.03
N ARG A 117 -18.95 -0.24 -6.95
CA ARG A 117 -17.69 0.50 -6.87
C ARG A 117 -16.62 -0.30 -6.14
N ALA A 118 -15.39 -0.18 -6.63
CA ALA A 118 -14.19 -0.58 -5.92
C ALA A 118 -13.31 0.65 -5.64
N ASP A 119 -12.80 0.73 -4.41
CA ASP A 119 -11.84 1.71 -3.96
C ASP A 119 -10.56 1.00 -3.53
N ILE A 120 -9.42 1.42 -4.06
CA ILE A 120 -8.09 0.98 -3.61
C ILE A 120 -7.60 2.00 -2.58
N LEU A 121 -7.46 1.56 -1.33
CA LEU A 121 -7.00 2.37 -0.22
C LEU A 121 -5.56 2.00 0.14
N VAL A 122 -4.70 3.01 0.17
CA VAL A 122 -3.31 2.84 0.63
C VAL A 122 -3.08 3.69 1.86
N ASN A 123 -2.61 3.06 2.94
CA ASN A 123 -2.47 3.66 4.26
C ASN A 123 -3.77 4.34 4.74
N GLY A 124 -4.91 3.75 4.37
CA GLY A 124 -6.25 4.24 4.74
C GLY A 124 -6.82 5.34 3.85
N VAL A 125 -6.07 5.84 2.85
CA VAL A 125 -6.52 6.88 1.93
C VAL A 125 -6.90 6.27 0.58
N VAL A 126 -8.07 6.65 0.04
CA VAL A 126 -8.49 6.24 -1.31
C VAL A 126 -7.55 6.85 -2.33
N LYS A 127 -6.84 6.01 -3.09
CA LYS A 127 -5.91 6.43 -4.15
C LYS A 127 -6.52 6.32 -5.54
N LYS A 128 -7.35 5.30 -5.76
CA LYS A 128 -8.07 5.10 -7.03
C LYS A 128 -9.43 4.46 -6.79
N SER A 129 -10.36 4.77 -7.68
CA SER A 129 -11.71 4.23 -7.68
C SER A 129 -12.12 3.85 -9.10
N CYS A 130 -12.87 2.77 -9.22
CA CYS A 130 -13.58 2.36 -10.42
C CYS A 130 -15.01 2.00 -10.05
N PHE A 131 -15.96 2.27 -10.93
CA PHE A 131 -17.36 1.99 -10.68
C PHE A 131 -18.15 1.77 -11.96
N VAL A 132 -19.24 1.04 -11.83
CA VAL A 132 -20.28 0.91 -12.84
C VAL A 132 -21.55 1.53 -12.28
N LYS A 133 -22.30 2.28 -13.10
CA LYS A 133 -23.59 2.89 -12.73
C LYS A 133 -24.63 2.60 -13.81
N GLY A 134 -25.86 2.30 -13.42
CA GLY A 134 -27.01 2.17 -14.34
C GLY A 134 -27.03 0.87 -15.16
N GLY A 135 -25.97 0.07 -15.09
CA GLY A 135 -25.72 -1.11 -15.92
C GLY A 135 -24.54 -0.89 -16.87
N GLY A 136 -23.78 -1.95 -17.13
CA GLY A 136 -22.53 -1.91 -17.87
C GLY A 136 -21.65 -3.10 -17.49
N VAL A 137 -20.89 -3.62 -18.46
CA VAL A 137 -20.24 -4.94 -18.30
C VAL A 137 -19.20 -4.90 -17.19
N PHE A 138 -18.25 -3.95 -17.19
CA PHE A 138 -17.27 -3.83 -16.11
C PHE A 138 -16.58 -2.45 -16.05
N SER A 139 -15.93 -2.16 -14.92
CA SER A 139 -14.99 -1.06 -14.73
C SER A 139 -13.76 -1.55 -13.96
N GLU A 140 -12.58 -1.09 -14.34
CA GLU A 140 -11.31 -1.51 -13.77
C GLU A 140 -10.49 -0.28 -13.34
N CYS A 141 -9.79 -0.41 -12.21
CA CYS A 141 -8.87 0.57 -11.69
C CYS A 141 -7.59 -0.08 -11.19
N GLU A 142 -6.48 0.63 -11.34
CA GLU A 142 -5.15 0.15 -10.97
C GLU A 142 -4.39 1.22 -10.19
N VAL A 143 -3.56 0.77 -9.26
CA VAL A 143 -2.58 1.56 -8.50
C VAL A 143 -1.23 0.87 -8.57
N LEU A 144 -0.19 1.65 -8.88
CA LEU A 144 1.21 1.27 -8.65
C LEU A 144 1.70 2.00 -7.40
N THR A 145 2.29 1.29 -6.44
CA THR A 145 2.63 1.87 -5.13
C THR A 145 3.79 2.86 -5.14
N ASP A 146 4.56 2.94 -6.23
CA ASP A 146 5.60 3.96 -6.47
C ASP A 146 5.04 5.31 -6.95
N THR A 147 3.77 5.37 -7.33
CA THR A 147 3.08 6.60 -7.77
C THR A 147 2.30 7.30 -6.65
N LEU A 148 2.51 6.90 -5.39
CA LEU A 148 1.64 7.20 -4.24
C LEU A 148 2.07 8.35 -3.34
#